data_AF-A0A9P0PCD5-F1
#
_entry.id   AF-A0A9P0PCD5-F1
#
_cell.length_a   1.000
_cell.length_b   1.000
_cell.length_c   1.000
_cell.angle_alpha   90.00
_cell.angle_beta   90.00
_cell.angle_gamma   90.00
#
_symmetry.space_group_name_H-M   'P 1'
#
loop_
_entity.id
_entity.type
_entity.pdbx_description
1 polymer ?
#
loop_
_entity_poly.entity_id
_entity_poly.type
_entity_poly.pdbx_seq_one_letter_code
_entity_poly.pdbx_strand_id
1 'polypeptide(L)'
;MGALEEFAILNQSLRNTQKMSESKKPRLESSTDPKMWMKWYEELPSEEECDLDEEDEDEIEEDFVENSDHQSESEQDISSDEDQGIPDQDTAAVEENKCGGYYLGKDKITKWKKSRSNLQVRVRSHNNIKLLPGPKGSARDAVSEIDCIKLFITDSVIRMITSSTNRYIEKIKNKFQGDRDVRLTDEREISAFIRILFLIGTLRSSRKNAHKI
;
A
#
# COMPACT_ATOMS: atom_id res chain seq x y z
N MET A 1 -35.90 11.49 42.49
CA MET A 1 -36.40 11.30 41.11
C MET A 1 -35.36 11.63 40.02
N GLY A 2 -34.07 11.93 40.32
CA GLY A 2 -33.10 12.31 39.27
C GLY A 2 -32.27 11.18 38.65
N ALA A 3 -31.96 10.11 39.40
CA ALA A 3 -31.02 9.09 38.91
C ALA A 3 -31.57 8.25 37.75
N LEU A 4 -32.88 7.96 37.72
CA LEU A 4 -33.49 7.14 36.67
C LEU A 4 -33.61 7.88 35.32
N GLU A 5 -33.74 9.22 35.36
CA GLU A 5 -33.74 10.04 34.14
C GLU A 5 -32.33 10.14 33.53
N GLU A 6 -31.29 10.27 34.36
CA GLU A 6 -29.91 10.29 33.87
C GLU A 6 -29.48 8.96 33.22
N PHE A 7 -29.88 7.81 33.78
CA PHE A 7 -29.64 6.51 33.15
C PHE A 7 -30.40 6.33 31.83
N ALA A 8 -31.59 6.91 31.70
CA ALA A 8 -32.36 6.86 30.45
C ALA A 8 -31.69 7.71 29.36
N ILE A 9 -31.18 8.89 29.71
CA ILE A 9 -30.48 9.80 28.79
C ILE A 9 -29.15 9.20 28.33
N LEU A 10 -28.39 8.59 29.24
CA LEU A 10 -27.12 7.94 28.92
C LEU A 10 -27.32 6.75 27.96
N ASN A 11 -28.35 5.94 28.19
CA ASN A 11 -28.71 4.83 27.29
C ASN A 11 -29.26 5.30 25.94
N GLN A 12 -29.92 6.46 25.88
CA GLN A 12 -30.34 7.07 24.62
C GLN A 12 -29.12 7.56 23.82
N SER A 13 -28.16 8.18 24.50
CA SER A 13 -26.90 8.67 23.91
C SER A 13 -26.03 7.53 23.38
N LEU A 14 -25.87 6.45 24.15
CA LEU A 14 -25.12 5.25 23.73
C LEU A 14 -25.75 4.53 22.53
N ARG A 15 -27.09 4.52 22.43
CA ARG A 15 -27.79 3.98 21.25
C ARG A 15 -27.62 4.85 20.00
N ASN A 16 -27.52 6.16 20.17
CA ASN A 16 -27.30 7.10 19.07
C ASN A 16 -25.85 7.06 18.57
N THR A 17 -24.86 6.88 19.45
CA THR A 17 -23.45 6.73 19.06
C THR A 17 -23.16 5.39 18.37
N GLN A 18 -23.83 4.30 18.77
CA GLN A 18 -23.75 3.03 18.02
C GLN A 18 -24.31 3.14 16.60
N LYS A 19 -25.43 3.86 16.40
CA LYS A 19 -26.00 4.12 15.06
C LYS A 19 -25.09 4.93 14.14
N MET A 20 -24.25 5.81 14.68
CA MET A 20 -23.28 6.62 13.91
C MET A 20 -22.05 5.82 13.45
N SER A 21 -21.69 4.76 14.19
CA SER A 21 -20.54 3.89 13.87
C SER A 21 -20.83 2.82 12.82
N GLU A 22 -22.11 2.53 12.54
CA GLU A 22 -22.53 1.65 11.44
C GLU A 22 -22.72 2.42 10.12
N SER A 23 -21.78 3.31 9.81
CA SER A 23 -21.66 3.86 8.46
C SER A 23 -21.09 2.75 7.56
N LYS A 24 -21.94 1.88 7.04
CA LYS A 24 -21.57 0.96 5.96
C LYS A 24 -20.96 1.81 4.85
N LYS A 25 -19.69 1.54 4.50
CA LYS A 25 -19.02 2.17 3.33
C LYS A 25 -20.02 2.16 2.17
N PRO A 26 -20.29 3.30 1.52
CA PRO A 26 -21.28 3.35 0.46
C PRO A 26 -20.88 2.32 -0.58
N ARG A 27 -21.77 1.36 -0.79
CA ARG A 27 -21.67 0.42 -1.89
C ARG A 27 -21.71 1.31 -3.12
N LEU A 28 -20.62 1.36 -3.90
CA LEU A 28 -20.63 2.01 -5.21
C LEU A 28 -21.77 1.36 -6.00
N GLU A 29 -22.92 2.03 -6.05
CA GLU A 29 -24.10 1.54 -6.72
C GLU A 29 -23.81 1.60 -8.20
N SER A 30 -23.30 0.53 -8.81
CA SER A 30 -23.06 0.52 -10.25
C SER A 30 -24.40 0.57 -10.99
N SER A 31 -24.81 1.76 -11.41
CA SER A 31 -25.95 1.94 -12.30
C SER A 31 -25.56 1.67 -13.75
N THR A 32 -26.48 1.12 -14.55
CA THR A 32 -26.29 0.91 -16.00
C THR A 32 -26.99 2.01 -16.82
N ASP A 33 -27.69 2.93 -16.16
CA ASP A 33 -28.38 4.05 -16.81
C ASP A 33 -27.44 5.25 -17.00
N PRO A 34 -27.18 5.70 -18.24
CA PRO A 34 -26.33 6.86 -18.53
C PRO A 34 -26.78 8.15 -17.82
N LYS A 35 -28.07 8.31 -17.53
CA LYS A 35 -28.59 9.49 -16.82
C LYS A 35 -28.09 9.56 -15.38
N MET A 36 -27.88 8.41 -14.74
CA MET A 36 -27.37 8.33 -13.37
C MET A 36 -25.90 8.79 -13.30
N TRP A 37 -25.12 8.49 -14.33
CA TRP A 37 -23.72 8.91 -14.40
C TRP A 37 -23.58 10.41 -14.65
N MET A 38 -24.41 10.98 -15.53
CA MET A 38 -24.44 12.44 -15.76
C MET A 38 -24.77 13.17 -14.46
N LYS A 39 -25.74 12.66 -13.70
CA LYS A 39 -26.10 13.21 -12.39
C LYS A 39 -24.93 13.20 -11.42
N TRP A 40 -24.19 12.09 -11.30
CA TRP A 40 -23.00 12.06 -10.43
C TRP A 40 -21.90 13.00 -10.90
N TYR A 41 -21.79 13.22 -12.20
CA TYR A 41 -20.82 14.15 -12.78
C TYR A 41 -21.16 15.61 -12.44
N GLU A 42 -22.46 15.95 -12.41
CA GLU A 42 -22.96 17.27 -12.03
C GLU A 42 -22.98 17.49 -10.50
N GLU A 43 -23.06 16.42 -9.70
CA GLU A 43 -23.07 16.48 -8.23
C GLU A 43 -21.68 16.56 -7.59
N LEU A 44 -20.59 16.56 -8.37
CA LEU A 44 -19.28 16.88 -7.81
C LEU A 44 -19.31 18.34 -7.31
N PRO A 45 -19.04 18.60 -6.02
CA PRO A 45 -18.90 19.97 -5.56
C PRO A 45 -17.81 20.65 -6.40
N SER A 46 -18.18 21.77 -7.03
CA SER A 46 -17.23 22.71 -7.62
C SER A 46 -16.11 22.92 -6.61
N GLU A 47 -14.88 22.83 -7.08
CA GLU A 47 -13.62 22.99 -6.35
C GLU A 47 -13.64 24.33 -5.61
N GLU A 48 -14.19 24.36 -4.39
CA GLU A 48 -14.14 25.51 -3.50
C GLU A 48 -12.82 25.46 -2.74
N GLU A 49 -12.08 26.57 -2.87
CA GLU A 49 -10.72 26.85 -2.41
C GLU A 49 -10.38 26.30 -1.01
N CYS A 50 -9.32 25.50 -0.95
CA CYS A 50 -8.65 25.16 0.30
C CYS A 50 -7.64 26.27 0.63
N ASP A 51 -8.11 27.39 1.19
CA ASP A 51 -7.22 28.38 1.80
C ASP A 51 -6.64 27.82 3.11
N LEU A 52 -5.37 27.42 3.07
CA LEU A 52 -4.53 27.19 4.25
C LEU A 52 -3.18 27.87 4.03
N ASP A 53 -3.16 29.17 4.31
CA ASP A 53 -1.95 29.92 4.63
C ASP A 53 -1.51 29.57 6.06
N GLU A 54 -0.46 28.77 6.20
CA GLU A 54 0.48 28.90 7.32
C GLU A 54 1.90 28.84 6.74
N GLU A 55 2.53 30.03 6.72
CA GLU A 55 3.95 30.24 6.47
C GLU A 55 4.79 29.49 7.51
N ASP A 56 5.66 28.59 7.04
CA ASP A 56 6.91 28.29 7.71
C ASP A 56 7.98 28.12 6.62
N GLU A 57 8.69 29.22 6.35
CA GLU A 57 9.98 29.23 5.70
C GLU A 57 10.97 28.43 6.56
N ASP A 58 11.54 27.34 6.05
CA ASP A 58 13.00 27.19 5.97
C ASP A 58 13.44 25.85 5.35
N GLU A 59 14.37 26.00 4.41
CA GLU A 59 15.38 25.05 3.90
C GLU A 59 14.94 23.92 2.95
N ILE A 60 14.99 24.26 1.66
CA ILE A 60 14.98 23.37 0.50
C ILE A 60 16.24 22.49 0.55
N GLU A 61 16.12 21.21 0.87
CA GLU A 61 17.13 20.20 0.51
C GLU A 61 16.63 19.40 -0.70
N GLU A 62 17.40 19.46 -1.79
CA GLU A 62 17.14 18.82 -3.08
C GLU A 62 16.93 17.31 -2.95
N ASP A 63 15.77 16.83 -3.43
CA ASP A 63 15.46 15.42 -3.61
C ASP A 63 16.34 14.85 -4.73
N PHE A 64 17.39 14.11 -4.37
CA PHE A 64 18.21 13.39 -5.34
C PHE A 64 17.44 12.17 -5.87
N VAL A 65 16.70 12.38 -6.95
CA VAL A 65 16.06 11.30 -7.70
C VAL A 65 17.13 10.59 -8.52
N GLU A 66 17.53 9.39 -8.11
CA GLU A 66 18.40 8.54 -8.91
C GLU A 66 17.59 8.01 -10.12
N ASN A 67 17.75 8.64 -11.28
CA ASN A 67 17.16 8.16 -12.53
C ASN A 67 17.77 6.80 -12.88
N SER A 68 16.96 5.74 -12.79
CA SER A 68 17.36 4.41 -13.24
C SER A 68 17.11 4.25 -14.74
N ASP A 69 18.19 4.17 -15.51
CA ASP A 69 18.19 3.90 -16.97
C ASP A 69 17.99 2.41 -17.29
N HIS A 70 16.89 1.81 -16.83
CA HIS A 70 16.54 0.45 -17.24
C HIS A 70 15.98 0.44 -18.67
N GLN A 71 16.87 0.41 -19.67
CA GLN A 71 16.57 -0.07 -21.02
C GLN A 71 16.37 -1.58 -20.99
N SER A 72 15.13 -2.02 -20.76
CA SER A 72 14.73 -3.42 -20.94
C SER A 72 14.26 -3.66 -22.38
N GLU A 73 15.15 -3.47 -23.34
CA GLU A 73 14.96 -3.97 -24.71
C GLU A 73 15.38 -5.44 -24.74
N SER A 74 14.42 -6.32 -24.50
CA SER A 74 14.54 -7.75 -24.79
C SER A 74 13.36 -8.12 -25.70
N GLU A 75 13.48 -7.72 -26.96
CA GLU A 75 12.64 -8.26 -28.03
C GLU A 75 13.04 -9.73 -28.23
N GLN A 76 12.15 -10.66 -27.89
CA GLN A 76 12.29 -12.06 -28.31
C GLN A 76 11.65 -12.19 -29.70
N ASP A 77 12.51 -12.29 -30.71
CA ASP A 77 12.18 -12.70 -32.07
C ASP A 77 11.49 -14.07 -32.07
N ILE A 78 10.25 -14.13 -32.54
CA ILE A 78 9.65 -15.38 -33.01
C ILE A 78 9.73 -15.39 -34.53
N SER A 79 10.67 -16.20 -35.02
CA SER A 79 10.83 -16.55 -36.43
C SER A 79 9.49 -16.97 -37.04
N SER A 80 8.99 -16.18 -37.99
CA SER A 80 7.91 -16.56 -38.89
C SER A 80 8.51 -17.36 -40.04
N ASP A 81 8.20 -18.65 -40.11
CA ASP A 81 8.54 -19.47 -41.28
C ASP A 81 7.44 -19.30 -42.35
N GLU A 82 7.87 -18.79 -43.51
CA GLU A 82 7.19 -18.67 -44.80
C GLU A 82 6.99 -20.08 -45.41
N ASP A 83 5.86 -20.51 -45.99
CA ASP A 83 5.21 -20.12 -47.26
C ASP A 83 4.97 -21.41 -48.11
N GLN A 84 4.01 -21.32 -49.04
CA GLN A 84 3.64 -22.20 -50.17
C GLN A 84 2.78 -23.45 -49.87
N GLY A 85 1.58 -23.65 -50.47
CA GLY A 85 0.95 -22.93 -51.57
C GLY A 85 -0.53 -23.30 -51.82
N ILE A 86 -1.20 -22.38 -52.52
CA ILE A 86 -2.59 -22.28 -53.04
C ILE A 86 -2.81 -23.21 -54.28
N PRO A 87 -3.95 -23.24 -55.03
CA PRO A 87 -5.35 -22.77 -54.84
C PRO A 87 -6.43 -23.81 -55.32
N ASP A 88 -7.74 -23.60 -55.09
CA ASP A 88 -8.77 -23.03 -56.02
C ASP A 88 -10.14 -23.48 -55.43
N GLN A 89 -11.33 -22.87 -55.57
CA GLN A 89 -11.92 -22.07 -56.64
C GLN A 89 -13.22 -21.40 -56.11
N ASP A 90 -13.59 -20.28 -56.71
CA ASP A 90 -14.96 -19.77 -56.91
C ASP A 90 -15.82 -19.30 -55.72
N THR A 91 -15.94 -17.98 -55.55
CA THR A 91 -17.05 -17.19 -56.15
C THR A 91 -17.13 -15.79 -55.54
N ALA A 92 -17.32 -14.82 -56.42
CA ALA A 92 -17.51 -13.41 -56.09
C ALA A 92 -18.86 -13.17 -55.39
N ALA A 93 -18.85 -12.46 -54.26
CA ALA A 93 -19.96 -11.62 -53.84
C ALA A 93 -19.43 -10.49 -52.95
N VAL A 94 -19.69 -9.26 -53.37
CA VAL A 94 -19.48 -8.04 -52.59
C VAL A 94 -20.44 -8.10 -51.40
N GLU A 95 -19.97 -8.58 -50.25
CA GLU A 95 -20.71 -8.44 -49.00
C GLU A 95 -20.30 -7.15 -48.30
N GLU A 96 -21.18 -6.17 -48.50
CA GLU A 96 -21.43 -5.02 -47.67
C GLU A 96 -21.11 -5.30 -46.18
N ASN A 97 -20.06 -4.64 -45.71
CA ASN A 97 -19.41 -4.80 -44.41
C ASN A 97 -20.38 -4.49 -43.25
N LYS A 98 -21.26 -5.44 -42.92
CA LYS A 98 -22.17 -5.36 -41.77
C LYS A 98 -21.57 -6.09 -40.57
N CYS A 99 -21.55 -5.35 -39.46
CA CYS A 99 -21.36 -5.84 -38.09
C CYS A 99 -19.91 -5.94 -37.57
N GLY A 100 -19.20 -4.80 -37.60
CA GLY A 100 -17.98 -4.59 -36.81
C GLY A 100 -18.28 -4.56 -35.31
N GLY A 101 -18.27 -5.74 -34.66
CA GLY A 101 -18.38 -5.91 -33.21
C GLY A 101 -17.13 -5.51 -32.41
N TYR A 102 -16.14 -4.90 -33.07
CA TYR A 102 -14.90 -4.42 -32.48
C TYR A 102 -14.46 -3.10 -33.14
N TYR A 103 -13.72 -2.28 -32.41
CA TYR A 103 -12.87 -1.22 -32.95
C TYR A 103 -11.51 -1.81 -33.30
N LEU A 104 -10.85 -1.28 -34.33
CA LEU A 104 -9.51 -1.69 -34.71
C LEU A 104 -8.50 -0.63 -34.23
N GLY A 105 -7.41 -1.09 -33.62
CA GLY A 105 -6.29 -0.26 -33.21
C GLY A 105 -5.55 0.35 -34.40
N LYS A 106 -4.73 1.37 -34.14
CA LYS A 106 -3.92 2.05 -35.17
C LYS A 106 -2.91 1.11 -35.85
N ASP A 107 -2.46 0.12 -35.10
CA ASP A 107 -1.62 -1.00 -35.52
C ASP A 107 -2.33 -1.97 -36.49
N LYS A 108 -3.64 -1.81 -36.71
CA LYS A 108 -4.51 -2.68 -37.53
C LYS A 108 -4.58 -4.14 -37.05
N ILE A 109 -3.99 -4.45 -35.91
CA ILE A 109 -3.92 -5.80 -35.33
C ILE A 109 -4.81 -5.89 -34.10
N THR A 110 -4.72 -4.91 -33.19
CA THR A 110 -5.47 -4.95 -31.94
C THR A 110 -6.96 -4.72 -32.16
N LYS A 111 -7.80 -5.65 -31.71
CA LYS A 111 -9.28 -5.56 -31.83
C LYS A 111 -9.92 -5.33 -30.46
N TRP A 112 -10.64 -4.22 -30.32
CA TRP A 112 -11.34 -3.82 -29.10
C TRP A 112 -12.83 -4.09 -29.21
N LYS A 113 -13.35 -5.12 -28.54
CA LYS A 113 -14.76 -5.49 -28.63
C LYS A 113 -15.69 -4.36 -28.14
N LYS A 114 -16.74 -4.05 -28.90
CA LYS A 114 -17.72 -3.00 -28.56
C LYS A 114 -18.71 -3.41 -27.48
N SER A 115 -19.02 -4.70 -27.42
CA SER A 115 -19.93 -5.28 -26.43
C SER A 115 -19.17 -5.75 -25.20
N ARG A 116 -19.77 -5.61 -24.02
CA ARG A 116 -19.28 -6.27 -22.80
C ARG A 116 -19.10 -7.77 -23.04
N SER A 117 -17.98 -8.33 -22.57
CA SER A 117 -17.75 -9.77 -22.59
C SER A 117 -18.78 -10.48 -21.71
N ASN A 118 -19.13 -11.72 -22.07
CA ASN A 118 -20.06 -12.51 -21.28
C ASN A 118 -19.48 -12.72 -19.87
N LEU A 119 -20.16 -12.21 -18.84
CA LEU A 119 -19.72 -12.27 -17.44
C LEU A 119 -19.90 -13.67 -16.84
N GLN A 120 -20.69 -14.54 -17.48
CA GLN A 120 -20.91 -15.94 -17.09
C GLN A 120 -19.86 -16.90 -17.70
N VAL A 121 -18.64 -16.41 -17.95
CA VAL A 121 -17.53 -17.27 -18.38
C VAL A 121 -16.72 -17.65 -17.15
N ARG A 122 -16.52 -18.95 -16.94
CA ARG A 122 -15.61 -19.46 -15.90
C ARG A 122 -14.21 -18.91 -16.16
N VAL A 123 -13.64 -18.23 -15.17
CA VAL A 123 -12.22 -17.83 -15.19
C VAL A 123 -11.38 -19.10 -15.40
N ARG A 124 -10.45 -19.07 -16.36
CA ARG A 124 -9.61 -20.24 -16.69
C ARG A 124 -8.89 -20.74 -15.43
N SER A 125 -8.75 -22.06 -15.29
CA SER A 125 -8.17 -22.72 -14.10
C SER A 125 -6.73 -22.31 -13.75
N HIS A 126 -6.02 -21.67 -14.67
CA HIS A 126 -4.67 -21.16 -14.47
C HIS A 126 -4.62 -19.69 -14.02
N ASN A 127 -5.73 -18.95 -14.09
CA ASN A 127 -5.82 -17.56 -13.59
C ASN A 127 -6.53 -17.52 -12.23
N ASN A 128 -6.12 -18.41 -11.34
CA ASN A 128 -6.53 -18.38 -9.94
C ASN A 128 -5.48 -17.57 -9.18
N ILE A 129 -5.88 -16.43 -8.62
CA ILE A 129 -5.02 -15.69 -7.68
C ILE A 129 -4.82 -16.59 -6.46
N LYS A 130 -3.67 -17.27 -6.39
CA LYS A 130 -3.30 -18.17 -5.27
C LYS A 130 -2.70 -17.41 -4.09
N LEU A 131 -2.19 -16.20 -4.34
CA LEU A 131 -1.54 -15.38 -3.34
C LEU A 131 -2.52 -14.31 -2.87
N LEU A 132 -3.16 -14.56 -1.74
CA LEU A 132 -3.95 -13.54 -1.05
C LEU A 132 -2.98 -12.57 -0.33
N PRO A 133 -3.26 -11.26 -0.36
CA PRO A 133 -2.50 -10.30 0.42
C PRO A 133 -2.74 -10.53 1.91
N GLY A 134 -1.68 -10.47 2.71
CA GLY A 134 -1.76 -10.60 4.16
C GLY A 134 -0.53 -11.25 4.81
N PRO A 135 -0.45 -11.23 6.14
CA PRO A 135 0.61 -11.89 6.89
C PRO A 135 0.59 -13.39 6.66
N LYS A 136 1.78 -13.99 6.57
CA LYS A 136 1.98 -15.43 6.31
C LYS A 136 2.75 -16.09 7.45
N GLY A 137 2.54 -17.39 7.62
CA GLY A 137 3.28 -18.18 8.61
C GLY A 137 3.12 -17.63 10.03
N SER A 138 4.24 -17.56 10.77
CA SER A 138 4.29 -17.07 12.15
C SER A 138 3.86 -15.60 12.31
N ALA A 139 3.87 -14.81 11.23
CA ALA A 139 3.37 -13.44 11.29
C ALA A 139 1.84 -13.37 11.48
N ARG A 140 1.11 -14.46 11.25
CA ARG A 140 -0.34 -14.53 11.52
C ARG A 140 -0.68 -14.65 13.00
N ASP A 141 0.25 -15.18 13.78
CA ASP A 141 0.06 -15.45 15.21
C ASP A 141 0.47 -14.26 16.09
N ALA A 142 1.08 -13.21 15.50
CA ALA A 142 1.45 -11.99 16.20
C ALA A 142 0.20 -11.14 16.46
N VAL A 143 -0.25 -11.13 17.72
CA VAL A 143 -1.45 -10.38 18.14
C VAL A 143 -1.07 -9.01 18.72
N SER A 144 0.04 -8.92 19.46
CA SER A 144 0.52 -7.65 20.03
C SER A 144 1.51 -6.96 19.09
N GLU A 145 1.56 -5.64 19.18
CA GLU A 145 2.57 -4.78 18.54
C GLU A 145 3.99 -5.22 18.86
N ILE A 146 4.23 -5.69 20.09
CA ILE A 146 5.55 -6.18 20.50
C ILE A 146 5.90 -7.46 19.73
N ASP A 147 4.93 -8.35 19.50
CA ASP A 147 5.14 -9.58 18.75
C ASP A 147 5.38 -9.27 17.27
N CYS A 148 4.65 -8.30 16.71
CA CYS A 148 4.89 -7.79 15.37
C CYS A 148 6.32 -7.26 15.21
N ILE A 149 6.81 -6.45 16.16
CA ILE A 149 8.17 -5.91 16.12
C ILE A 149 9.22 -7.03 16.18
N LYS A 150 9.01 -8.06 16.99
CA LYS A 150 9.92 -9.21 17.13
C LYS A 150 10.07 -10.04 15.85
N LEU A 151 9.11 -9.97 14.93
CA LEU A 151 9.23 -10.62 13.61
C LEU A 151 10.36 -10.01 12.78
N PHE A 152 10.59 -8.71 12.93
CA PHE A 152 11.64 -7.97 12.22
C PHE A 152 12.93 -7.91 13.04
N ILE A 153 12.80 -7.59 14.32
CA ILE A 153 13.92 -7.47 15.25
C ILE A 153 13.95 -8.72 16.13
N THR A 154 14.50 -9.80 15.57
CA THR A 154 14.60 -11.08 16.28
C THR A 154 15.63 -11.01 17.42
N ASP A 155 15.51 -11.90 18.40
CA ASP A 155 16.49 -11.99 19.49
C ASP A 155 17.91 -12.24 18.99
N SER A 156 18.08 -12.87 17.82
CA SER A 156 19.38 -13.06 17.19
C SER A 156 20.03 -11.75 16.78
N VAL A 157 19.23 -10.81 16.25
CA VAL A 157 19.68 -9.46 15.87
C VAL A 157 20.06 -8.68 17.12
N ILE A 158 19.24 -8.74 18.17
CA ILE A 158 19.54 -8.11 19.46
C ILE A 158 20.87 -8.63 20.01
N ARG A 159 21.06 -9.96 20.06
CA ARG A 159 22.32 -10.59 20.50
C ARG A 159 23.53 -10.15 19.68
N MET A 160 23.36 -10.06 18.36
CA MET A 160 24.43 -9.61 17.46
C MET A 160 24.82 -8.16 17.73
N ILE A 161 23.84 -7.27 17.93
CA ILE A 161 24.08 -5.87 18.29
C ILE A 161 24.77 -5.80 19.65
N THR A 162 24.23 -6.44 20.69
CA THR A 162 24.82 -6.47 22.05
C THR A 162 26.28 -6.93 22.02
N SER A 163 26.57 -8.04 21.33
CA SER A 163 27.94 -8.58 21.24
C SER A 163 28.90 -7.64 20.50
N SER A 164 28.43 -7.02 19.43
CA SER A 164 29.23 -6.07 18.63
C SER A 164 29.52 -4.79 19.40
N THR A 165 28.51 -4.27 20.11
CA THR A 165 28.62 -3.09 20.97
C THR A 165 29.56 -3.35 22.14
N ASN A 166 29.43 -4.49 22.82
CA ASN A 166 30.32 -4.87 23.93
C ASN A 166 31.78 -4.97 23.48
N ARG A 167 32.03 -5.56 22.31
CA ARG A 167 33.38 -5.58 21.71
C ARG A 167 33.92 -4.17 21.45
N TYR A 168 33.06 -3.22 21.08
CA TYR A 168 33.47 -1.83 20.89
C TYR A 168 33.74 -1.12 22.22
N ILE A 169 32.88 -1.33 23.22
CA ILE A 169 33.02 -0.81 24.59
C ILE A 169 34.38 -1.24 25.17
N GLU A 170 34.74 -2.52 25.06
CA GLU A 170 36.04 -3.05 25.51
C GLU A 170 37.24 -2.32 24.88
N LYS A 171 37.15 -1.96 23.59
CA LYS A 171 38.22 -1.24 22.88
C LYS A 171 38.40 0.20 23.37
N ILE A 172 37.31 0.86 23.75
CA ILE A 172 37.34 2.27 24.17
C ILE A 172 37.44 2.44 25.69
N LYS A 173 37.25 1.37 26.48
CA LYS A 173 37.21 1.40 27.95
C LYS A 173 38.37 2.15 28.59
N ASN A 174 39.58 1.95 28.08
CA ASN A 174 40.79 2.58 28.64
C ASN A 174 40.83 4.12 28.47
N LYS A 175 39.94 4.71 27.64
CA LYS A 175 39.86 6.16 27.45
C LYS A 175 39.06 6.87 28.53
N PHE A 176 38.32 6.14 29.35
CA PHE A 176 37.43 6.70 30.37
C PHE A 176 37.98 6.42 31.77
N GLN A 177 37.82 7.39 32.66
CA GLN A 177 38.32 7.28 34.04
C GLN A 177 37.33 6.55 34.97
N GLY A 178 36.06 6.42 34.58
CA GLY A 178 35.00 5.82 35.38
C GLY A 178 34.40 4.56 34.75
N ASP A 179 34.25 3.50 35.55
CA ASP A 179 33.63 2.23 35.12
C ASP A 179 32.12 2.35 34.88
N ARG A 180 31.47 3.41 35.40
CA ARG A 180 30.03 3.67 35.18
C ARG A 180 29.70 4.05 33.74
N ASP A 181 30.57 4.83 33.10
CA ASP A 181 30.32 5.37 31.76
C ASP A 181 30.64 4.35 30.66
N VAL A 182 31.27 3.22 31.04
CA VAL A 182 31.74 2.20 30.10
C VAL A 182 31.40 0.79 30.57
N ARG A 183 30.20 0.64 31.13
CA ARG A 183 29.64 -0.67 31.46
C ARG A 183 29.28 -1.41 30.18
N LEU A 184 29.50 -2.73 30.17
CA LEU A 184 28.95 -3.60 29.13
C LEU A 184 27.42 -3.50 29.12
N THR A 185 26.85 -3.70 27.93
CA THR A 185 25.41 -3.66 27.72
C THR A 185 24.80 -5.05 27.62
N ASP A 186 23.54 -5.16 28.00
CA ASP A 186 22.75 -6.38 27.95
C ASP A 186 21.70 -6.33 26.83
N GLU A 187 21.20 -7.49 26.42
CA GLU A 187 20.10 -7.61 25.42
C GLU A 187 18.86 -6.80 25.82
N ARG A 188 18.60 -6.69 27.13
CA ARG A 188 17.48 -5.90 27.68
C ARG A 188 17.67 -4.40 27.48
N GLU A 189 18.89 -3.91 27.66
CA GLU A 189 19.21 -2.50 27.47
C GLU A 189 19.13 -2.11 25.99
N ILE A 190 19.69 -2.94 25.11
CA ILE A 190 19.57 -2.75 23.65
C ILE A 190 18.11 -2.78 23.21
N SER A 191 17.32 -3.72 23.74
CA SER A 191 15.87 -3.79 23.45
C SER A 191 15.13 -2.55 23.95
N ALA A 192 15.46 -2.04 25.14
CA ALA A 192 14.87 -0.83 25.70
C ALA A 192 15.26 0.40 24.85
N PHE A 193 16.52 0.50 24.45
CA PHE A 193 17.01 1.58 23.61
C PHE A 193 16.29 1.64 22.26
N ILE A 194 16.12 0.50 21.57
CA ILE A 194 15.35 0.45 20.32
C ILE A 194 13.89 0.90 20.52
N ARG A 195 13.27 0.53 21.64
CA ARG A 195 11.91 0.97 21.96
C ARG A 195 11.82 2.48 22.21
N ILE A 196 12.85 3.07 22.84
CA ILE A 196 12.96 4.52 23.00
C ILE A 196 13.08 5.20 21.62
N LEU A 197 13.87 4.65 20.69
CA LEU A 197 13.96 5.18 19.33
C LEU A 197 12.61 5.15 18.60
N PHE A 198 11.85 4.07 18.75
CA PHE A 198 10.47 4.00 18.23
C PHE A 198 9.60 5.11 18.83
N LEU A 199 9.65 5.31 20.14
CA LEU A 199 8.89 6.36 20.82
C LEU A 199 9.29 7.76 20.31
N ILE A 200 10.59 8.03 20.17
CA ILE A 200 11.10 9.30 19.62
C ILE A 200 10.57 9.55 18.20
N GLY A 201 10.51 8.50 17.37
CA GLY A 201 9.92 8.54 16.04
C GLY A 201 8.43 8.90 16.07
N THR A 202 7.66 8.31 16.98
CA THR A 202 6.23 8.62 17.13
C THR A 202 5.98 10.04 17.64
N LEU A 203 6.88 10.57 18.47
CA LEU A 203 6.80 11.93 19.01
C LEU A 203 7.35 12.99 18.03
N ARG A 204 7.71 12.59 16.80
CA ARG A 204 8.32 13.44 15.76
C ARG A 204 9.49 14.28 16.31
N SER A 205 10.23 13.69 17.25
CA SER A 205 11.27 14.38 18.05
C SER A 205 12.68 13.90 17.70
N SER A 206 12.85 13.26 16.54
CA SER A 206 14.12 12.69 16.06
C SER A 206 15.26 13.71 15.92
N ARG A 207 14.92 14.98 15.69
CA ARG A 207 15.88 16.09 15.54
C ARG A 207 16.05 16.92 16.81
N LYS A 208 15.38 16.56 17.91
CA LYS A 208 15.54 17.27 19.19
C LYS A 208 16.80 16.81 19.90
N ASN A 209 17.47 17.76 20.56
CA ASN A 209 18.64 17.45 21.37
C ASN A 209 18.23 16.63 22.59
N ALA A 210 18.98 15.56 22.89
CA ALA A 210 18.68 14.67 24.02
C ALA A 210 18.62 15.38 25.39
N HIS A 211 19.35 16.49 25.58
CA HIS A 211 19.30 17.28 26.82
C HIS A 211 18.04 18.18 26.92
N LYS A 212 17.26 18.29 25.84
CA LYS A 212 16.03 19.10 25.76
C LYS A 212 14.76 18.23 25.69
N ILE A 213 14.91 16.90 25.68
CA ILE A 213 13.82 15.92 25.77
C ILE A 213 13.58 15.66 27.26
#